data_AF-A0A067LWS2-F1
#
_entry.id   AF-A0A067LWS2-F1
#
_cell.length_a   1.000
_cell.length_b   1.000
_cell.length_c   1.000
_cell.angle_alpha   90.00
_cell.angle_beta   90.00
_cell.angle_gamma   90.00
#
_symmetry.space_group_name_H-M   'P 1'
#
loop_
_entity.id
_entity.type
_entity.pdbx_description
1 polymer ?
#
loop_
_entity_poly.entity_id
_entity_poly.type
_entity_poly.pdbx_seq_one_letter_code
_entity_poly.pdbx_strand_id
1 'polypeptide(L)'
;MEGMRRAGTSKARPSKRKFSSYSRLHQVLAEFDDDSEAVEPKVVAASAPTKSGPGRHPQGCLLRIQQAVLNHSKTFRVMFPLSHPEGKGTSDDNPIHLPDDPEHFCGAPSEYHGPTVMPHPDKPSVEYIVGVLRVARKYGFALAEEWALRALRTEFSVGSRQWQDALARPSREDIQRSLVLLRLAQQEGGLDDFLGAALYLLCTEETWDEDECLYGGMHIQDASRLAQGTRRLYRLSGSKSTVGVGWRSFIRTKEVIEEVITAMAP
;
A
#
# COMPACT_ATOMS: atom_id res chain seq x y z
N MET A 1 45.79 24.32 62.80
CA MET A 1 44.38 23.92 62.63
C MET A 1 44.14 23.68 61.15
N GLU A 2 44.29 22.42 60.75
CA GLU A 2 43.89 21.91 59.45
C GLU A 2 42.37 22.04 59.28
N GLY A 3 41.95 22.60 58.13
CA GLY A 3 40.56 22.70 57.72
C GLY A 3 40.42 22.17 56.29
N MET A 4 40.07 20.90 56.21
CA MET A 4 40.11 20.03 55.05
C MET A 4 38.88 20.22 54.13
N ARG A 5 39.15 20.31 52.81
CA ARG A 5 38.41 19.81 51.63
C ARG A 5 36.89 19.56 51.73
N ARG A 6 36.17 19.98 50.67
CA ARG A 6 35.29 19.08 49.88
C ARG A 6 35.03 19.65 48.47
N ALA A 7 35.66 19.01 47.49
CA ALA A 7 35.33 19.16 46.07
C ALA A 7 34.11 18.27 45.76
N GLY A 8 33.04 18.86 45.23
CA GLY A 8 31.87 18.14 44.75
C GLY A 8 32.11 17.60 43.34
N THR A 9 32.29 16.29 43.20
CA THR A 9 32.31 15.62 41.91
C THR A 9 30.87 15.39 41.44
N SER A 10 30.45 16.16 40.42
CA SER A 10 29.20 15.92 39.70
C SER A 10 29.35 14.64 38.87
N LYS A 11 28.74 13.55 39.34
CA LYS A 11 28.60 12.31 38.56
C LYS A 11 27.60 12.56 37.44
N ALA A 12 28.09 12.76 36.22
CA ALA A 12 27.29 12.67 35.01
C ALA A 12 26.64 11.28 34.94
N ARG A 13 25.30 11.24 34.93
CA ARG A 13 24.55 10.01 34.66
C ARG A 13 24.84 9.58 33.23
N PRO A 14 25.22 8.31 32.98
CA PRO A 14 25.28 7.80 31.62
C PRO A 14 23.86 7.86 31.03
N SER A 15 23.71 8.67 29.99
CA SER A 15 22.56 8.64 29.10
C SER A 15 22.35 7.20 28.67
N LYS A 16 21.25 6.58 29.11
CA LYS A 16 20.82 5.28 28.63
C LYS A 16 20.69 5.41 27.11
N ARG A 17 21.65 4.83 26.37
CA ARG A 17 21.48 4.58 24.94
C ARG A 17 20.18 3.79 24.85
N LYS A 18 19.14 4.41 24.27
CA LYS A 18 17.94 3.69 23.86
C LYS A 18 18.45 2.60 22.93
N PHE A 19 18.34 1.36 23.38
CA PHE A 19 18.56 0.22 22.51
C PHE A 19 17.54 0.38 21.39
N SER A 20 18.09 0.63 20.20
CA SER A 20 17.35 0.99 19.01
C SER A 20 16.68 -0.27 18.48
N SER A 21 15.42 -0.16 18.06
CA SER A 21 14.55 -1.25 17.59
C SER A 21 15.13 -2.13 16.45
N TYR A 22 16.28 -1.72 15.89
CA TYR A 22 17.08 -2.45 14.92
C TYR A 22 17.55 -3.83 15.35
N SER A 23 17.57 -4.15 16.65
CA SER A 23 17.94 -5.50 17.09
C SER A 23 16.95 -6.57 16.60
N ARG A 24 15.67 -6.25 16.43
CA ARG A 24 14.64 -7.24 16.04
C ARG A 24 14.56 -7.44 14.53
N LEU A 25 14.70 -6.39 13.72
CA LEU A 25 14.86 -6.53 12.25
C LEU A 25 16.19 -7.22 11.90
N HIS A 26 17.27 -6.97 12.65
CA HIS A 26 18.50 -7.76 12.51
C HIS A 26 18.34 -9.20 12.98
N GLN A 27 17.49 -9.48 13.97
CA GLN A 27 17.20 -10.85 14.42
C GLN A 27 16.40 -11.61 13.37
N VAL A 28 15.34 -11.01 12.82
CA VAL A 28 14.58 -11.57 11.69
C VAL A 28 15.49 -11.78 10.47
N LEU A 29 16.36 -10.83 10.14
CA LEU A 29 17.30 -10.98 9.01
C LEU A 29 18.46 -11.94 9.29
N ALA A 30 18.92 -12.07 10.54
CA ALA A 30 19.94 -13.06 10.93
C ALA A 30 19.38 -14.49 10.91
N GLU A 31 18.09 -14.66 11.20
CA GLU A 31 17.37 -15.94 11.00
C GLU A 31 17.23 -16.30 9.50
N PHE A 32 17.36 -15.33 8.59
CA PHE A 32 17.31 -15.58 7.14
C PHE A 32 18.68 -15.75 6.46
N ASP A 33 19.77 -15.29 7.08
CA ASP A 33 21.13 -15.45 6.54
C ASP A 33 21.80 -16.77 6.97
N ASP A 34 21.23 -17.54 7.92
CA ASP A 34 21.89 -18.72 8.53
C ASP A 34 21.25 -20.11 8.26
N ASP A 35 20.15 -20.22 7.50
CA ASP A 35 19.54 -21.53 7.18
C ASP A 35 19.28 -21.73 5.68
N SER A 36 20.36 -22.03 4.94
CA SER A 36 20.31 -22.74 3.65
C SER A 36 20.48 -24.25 3.86
N GLU A 37 19.70 -24.84 4.78
CA GLU A 37 19.44 -26.28 4.76
C GLU A 37 18.01 -26.52 4.28
N ALA A 38 17.89 -27.29 3.20
CA ALA A 38 16.63 -27.70 2.62
C ALA A 38 15.86 -28.59 3.62
N VAL A 39 14.93 -27.99 4.35
CA VAL A 39 13.96 -28.74 5.16
C VAL A 39 12.89 -29.27 4.22
N GLU A 40 12.89 -30.59 4.00
CA GLU A 40 11.82 -31.30 3.32
C GLU A 40 10.47 -31.05 4.02
N PRO A 41 9.38 -30.81 3.27
CA PRO A 41 8.06 -30.60 3.85
C PRO A 41 7.53 -31.91 4.45
N LYS A 42 7.52 -31.98 5.77
CA LYS A 42 6.88 -33.05 6.55
C LYS A 42 5.36 -32.94 6.39
N VAL A 43 4.79 -33.78 5.53
CA VAL A 43 3.34 -33.93 5.35
C VAL A 43 2.74 -34.47 6.65
N VAL A 44 2.15 -33.58 7.43
CA VAL A 44 1.29 -33.94 8.57
C VAL A 44 -0.15 -33.90 8.09
N ALA A 45 -0.76 -35.08 7.99
CA ALA A 45 -2.18 -35.24 7.72
C ALA A 45 -3.00 -34.62 8.87
N ALA A 46 -3.80 -33.60 8.56
CA ALA A 46 -4.80 -33.05 9.46
C ALA A 46 -6.17 -33.69 9.18
N SER A 47 -6.69 -34.38 10.19
CA SER A 47 -8.05 -34.90 10.25
C SER A 47 -9.09 -33.78 10.17
N ALA A 48 -10.19 -34.06 9.45
CA ALA A 48 -11.39 -33.23 9.40
C ALA A 48 -12.04 -33.06 10.79
N PRO A 49 -12.76 -31.93 10.99
CA PRO A 49 -14.18 -32.08 11.34
C PRO A 49 -15.11 -31.03 10.69
N THR A 50 -16.14 -31.57 10.04
CA THR A 50 -17.58 -31.25 10.13
C THR A 50 -18.11 -29.82 10.29
N LYS A 51 -19.19 -29.60 9.52
CA LYS A 51 -20.24 -28.56 9.55
C LYS A 51 -19.96 -27.29 8.74
N SER A 52 -20.18 -27.47 7.43
CA SER A 52 -20.73 -26.45 6.54
C SER A 52 -21.94 -25.76 7.21
N GLY A 53 -21.71 -24.58 7.76
CA GLY A 53 -22.78 -23.59 7.90
C GLY A 53 -23.30 -23.20 6.50
N PRO A 54 -24.54 -22.68 6.38
CA PRO A 54 -25.08 -22.29 5.09
C PRO A 54 -24.18 -21.20 4.52
N GLY A 55 -23.44 -21.54 3.46
CA GLY A 55 -22.67 -20.59 2.70
C GLY A 55 -23.63 -19.50 2.25
N ARG A 56 -23.49 -18.31 2.85
CA ARG A 56 -24.07 -17.12 2.25
C ARG A 56 -23.35 -16.97 0.92
N HIS A 57 -24.02 -17.39 -0.16
CA HIS A 57 -23.64 -16.95 -1.48
C HIS A 57 -23.43 -15.43 -1.42
N PRO A 58 -22.36 -14.88 -2.03
CA PRO A 58 -22.20 -13.44 -2.11
C PRO A 58 -23.50 -12.87 -2.65
N GLN A 59 -24.13 -12.01 -1.85
CA GLN A 59 -25.44 -11.46 -2.16
C GLN A 59 -25.22 -10.49 -3.32
N GLY A 60 -25.35 -10.98 -4.55
CA GLY A 60 -25.22 -10.15 -5.74
C GLY A 60 -26.22 -8.99 -5.67
N CYS A 61 -25.78 -7.80 -6.07
CA CYS A 61 -26.67 -6.65 -6.16
C CYS A 61 -27.11 -6.44 -7.61
N LEU A 62 -28.33 -5.93 -7.81
CA LEU A 62 -28.79 -5.49 -9.12
C LEU A 62 -28.53 -3.99 -9.28
N LEU A 63 -27.68 -3.63 -10.23
CA LEU A 63 -27.40 -2.24 -10.59
C LEU A 63 -28.14 -1.87 -11.88
N ARG A 64 -29.02 -0.87 -11.80
CA ARG A 64 -29.70 -0.32 -12.98
C ARG A 64 -28.91 0.86 -13.52
N ILE A 65 -28.24 0.65 -14.65
CA ILE A 65 -27.39 1.66 -15.28
C ILE A 65 -27.88 1.86 -16.71
N GLN A 66 -28.01 3.13 -17.13
CA GLN A 66 -28.39 3.44 -18.51
C GLN A 66 -27.29 2.95 -19.46
N GLN A 67 -27.67 2.25 -20.54
CA GLN A 67 -26.70 1.74 -21.52
C GLN A 67 -25.79 2.83 -22.09
N ALA A 68 -26.29 4.06 -22.24
CA ALA A 68 -25.51 5.22 -22.67
C ALA A 68 -24.28 5.48 -21.78
N VAL A 69 -24.37 5.18 -20.48
CA VAL A 69 -23.26 5.30 -19.53
C VAL A 69 -22.19 4.26 -19.81
N LEU A 70 -22.61 3.01 -20.00
CA LEU A 70 -21.72 1.90 -20.28
C LEU A 70 -21.12 1.97 -21.69
N ASN A 71 -21.72 2.73 -22.60
CA ASN A 71 -21.15 3.06 -23.90
C ASN A 71 -19.85 3.88 -23.81
N HIS A 72 -19.37 4.28 -22.64
CA HIS A 72 -18.00 4.81 -22.52
C HIS A 72 -16.93 3.72 -22.41
N SER A 73 -17.31 2.49 -22.08
CA SER A 73 -16.41 1.33 -22.01
C SER A 73 -16.25 0.67 -23.38
N LYS A 74 -15.00 0.36 -23.75
CA LYS A 74 -14.70 -0.41 -24.97
C LYS A 74 -15.34 -1.80 -24.92
N THR A 75 -15.27 -2.47 -23.77
CA THR A 75 -15.79 -3.84 -23.60
C THR A 75 -17.32 -3.87 -23.70
N PHE A 76 -18.02 -2.97 -23.03
CA PHE A 76 -19.49 -2.94 -23.07
C PHE A 76 -20.04 -2.55 -24.44
N ARG A 77 -19.39 -1.66 -25.19
CA ARG A 77 -19.74 -1.37 -26.59
C ARG A 77 -19.75 -2.61 -27.47
N VAL A 78 -18.85 -3.56 -27.22
CA VAL A 78 -18.78 -4.83 -27.95
C VAL A 78 -19.80 -5.85 -27.43
N MET A 79 -20.09 -5.86 -26.13
CA MET A 79 -21.05 -6.78 -25.53
C MET A 79 -22.51 -6.48 -25.92
N PHE A 80 -22.92 -5.20 -25.97
CA PHE A 80 -24.34 -4.89 -26.19
C PHE A 80 -24.92 -5.34 -27.54
N PRO A 81 -24.23 -5.17 -28.69
CA PRO A 81 -24.76 -5.64 -29.98
C PRO A 81 -24.93 -7.17 -30.08
N LEU A 82 -24.29 -7.93 -29.20
CA LEU A 82 -24.42 -9.40 -29.13
C LEU A 82 -25.68 -9.84 -28.35
N SER A 83 -26.26 -8.94 -27.56
CA SER A 83 -27.53 -9.17 -26.87
C SER A 83 -28.68 -8.99 -27.88
N HIS A 84 -29.58 -9.98 -27.98
CA HIS A 84 -30.56 -10.07 -29.05
C HIS A 84 -31.42 -8.79 -29.19
N PRO A 85 -31.72 -8.35 -30.44
CA PRO A 85 -32.37 -7.07 -30.71
C PRO A 85 -33.87 -6.98 -30.33
N GLU A 86 -34.48 -8.06 -29.81
CA GLU A 86 -35.93 -8.11 -29.60
C GLU A 86 -36.42 -7.38 -28.33
N GLY A 87 -35.54 -6.81 -27.51
CA GLY A 87 -35.92 -6.15 -26.26
C GLY A 87 -35.31 -4.75 -26.11
N LYS A 88 -35.85 -3.74 -26.79
CA LYS A 88 -35.68 -2.33 -26.36
C LYS A 88 -36.56 -2.10 -25.12
N GLY A 89 -36.13 -2.61 -23.98
CA GLY A 89 -36.84 -2.45 -22.71
C GLY A 89 -36.26 -3.36 -21.64
N THR A 90 -35.68 -2.73 -20.61
CA THR A 90 -35.33 -3.30 -19.29
C THR A 90 -34.74 -4.72 -19.30
N SER A 91 -33.40 -4.80 -19.26
CA SER A 91 -32.60 -6.01 -18.99
C SER A 91 -32.85 -6.62 -17.58
N ASP A 92 -33.90 -6.21 -16.87
CA ASP A 92 -34.27 -6.76 -15.56
C ASP A 92 -34.50 -8.29 -15.63
N ASP A 93 -35.01 -8.78 -16.76
CA ASP A 93 -35.24 -10.22 -17.00
C ASP A 93 -33.98 -10.98 -17.46
N ASN A 94 -32.93 -10.26 -17.89
CA ASN A 94 -31.66 -10.84 -18.32
C ASN A 94 -30.49 -9.91 -17.98
N PRO A 95 -30.09 -9.83 -16.69
CA PRO A 95 -29.02 -8.93 -16.26
C PRO A 95 -27.65 -9.43 -16.72
N ILE A 96 -26.74 -8.50 -16.98
CA ILE A 96 -25.33 -8.85 -17.20
C ILE A 96 -24.69 -9.12 -15.84
N HIS A 97 -24.28 -10.37 -15.62
CA HIS A 97 -23.56 -10.77 -14.42
C HIS A 97 -22.09 -10.35 -14.51
N LEU A 98 -21.65 -9.52 -13.56
CA LEU A 98 -20.26 -9.09 -13.44
C LEU A 98 -19.68 -9.66 -12.15
N PRO A 99 -18.42 -10.14 -12.15
CA PRO A 99 -17.78 -10.71 -10.96
C PRO A 99 -17.15 -9.63 -10.06
N ASP A 100 -17.26 -8.35 -10.41
CA ASP A 100 -16.58 -7.26 -9.72
C ASP A 100 -17.41 -6.76 -8.53
N ASP A 101 -16.70 -6.16 -7.58
CA ASP A 101 -17.33 -5.47 -6.47
C ASP A 101 -18.22 -4.32 -6.98
N PRO A 102 -19.48 -4.21 -6.52
CA PRO A 102 -20.41 -3.20 -6.99
C PRO A 102 -19.94 -1.76 -6.75
N GLU A 103 -19.29 -1.47 -5.63
CA GLU A 103 -18.85 -0.12 -5.28
C GLU A 103 -17.70 0.31 -6.20
N HIS A 104 -16.74 -0.60 -6.43
CA HIS A 104 -15.67 -0.38 -7.40
C HIS A 104 -16.21 -0.24 -8.82
N PHE A 105 -17.21 -1.05 -9.17
CA PHE A 105 -17.84 -0.96 -10.48
C PHE A 105 -18.50 0.39 -10.69
N CYS A 106 -19.29 0.87 -9.73
CA CYS A 106 -19.97 2.17 -9.78
C CYS A 106 -19.00 3.36 -9.81
N GLY A 107 -17.80 3.22 -9.26
CA GLY A 107 -16.75 4.24 -9.33
C GLY A 107 -16.10 4.40 -10.71
N ALA A 108 -16.25 3.46 -11.64
CA ALA A 108 -15.73 3.66 -13.00
C ALA A 108 -16.64 4.57 -13.87
N PRO A 109 -17.97 4.36 -13.95
CA PRO A 109 -18.84 5.19 -14.75
C PRO A 109 -19.14 6.57 -14.13
N SER A 110 -18.88 6.78 -12.83
CA SER A 110 -19.04 8.09 -12.16
C SER A 110 -18.26 9.20 -12.86
N GLU A 111 -17.07 8.90 -13.36
CA GLU A 111 -16.18 9.85 -14.06
C GLU A 111 -16.75 10.39 -15.38
N TYR A 112 -17.81 9.77 -15.93
CA TYR A 112 -18.43 10.19 -17.19
C TYR A 112 -19.71 11.00 -17.01
N HIS A 113 -20.39 10.83 -15.87
CA HIS A 113 -21.70 11.45 -15.61
C HIS A 113 -21.69 12.43 -14.44
N GLY A 114 -20.49 12.68 -13.89
CA GLY A 114 -20.25 13.61 -12.81
C GLY A 114 -20.66 13.06 -11.44
N PRO A 115 -20.18 13.69 -10.36
CA PRO A 115 -20.37 13.21 -9.00
C PRO A 115 -21.84 13.26 -8.54
N THR A 116 -22.72 13.97 -9.26
CA THR A 116 -24.13 14.10 -8.87
C THR A 116 -24.94 12.82 -9.09
N VAL A 117 -24.56 12.00 -10.09
CA VAL A 117 -25.33 10.79 -10.46
C VAL A 117 -24.80 9.56 -9.74
N MET A 118 -23.48 9.44 -9.61
CA MET A 118 -22.80 8.39 -8.86
C MET A 118 -21.57 9.01 -8.16
N PRO A 119 -21.74 9.60 -6.97
CA PRO A 119 -20.62 10.22 -6.27
C PRO A 119 -19.59 9.17 -5.85
N HIS A 120 -18.33 9.52 -6.04
CA HIS A 120 -17.27 8.87 -5.27
C HIS A 120 -17.45 9.15 -3.78
N PRO A 121 -16.94 8.28 -2.89
CA PRO A 121 -16.78 8.63 -1.49
C PRO A 121 -16.00 9.93 -1.34
N ASP A 122 -16.40 10.80 -0.40
CA ASP A 122 -15.72 12.09 -0.17
C ASP A 122 -14.21 11.94 0.09
N LYS A 123 -13.84 10.82 0.72
CA LYS A 123 -12.45 10.41 0.96
C LYS A 123 -12.28 8.96 0.51
N PRO A 124 -11.89 8.71 -0.75
CA PRO A 124 -11.74 7.36 -1.24
C PRO A 124 -10.56 6.67 -0.54
N SER A 125 -10.75 5.40 -0.16
CA SER A 125 -9.66 4.57 0.37
C SER A 125 -8.74 4.11 -0.76
N VAL A 126 -7.53 3.66 -0.42
CA VAL A 126 -6.59 3.10 -1.40
C VAL A 126 -7.20 1.87 -2.09
N GLU A 127 -7.88 1.01 -1.33
CA GLU A 127 -8.60 -0.16 -1.83
C GLU A 127 -9.66 0.24 -2.86
N TYR A 128 -10.43 1.28 -2.58
CA TYR A 128 -11.45 1.77 -3.49
C TYR A 128 -10.82 2.31 -4.78
N ILE A 129 -9.79 3.13 -4.69
CA ILE A 129 -9.11 3.72 -5.87
C ILE A 129 -8.52 2.61 -6.75
N VAL A 130 -7.83 1.64 -6.17
CA VAL A 130 -7.26 0.49 -6.91
C VAL A 130 -8.37 -0.40 -7.47
N GLY A 131 -9.45 -0.61 -6.73
CA GLY A 131 -10.63 -1.34 -7.20
C GLY A 131 -11.25 -0.71 -8.44
N VAL A 132 -11.42 0.62 -8.44
CA VAL A 132 -11.88 1.39 -9.60
C VAL A 132 -10.88 1.28 -10.75
N LEU A 133 -9.57 1.38 -10.49
CA LEU A 133 -8.53 1.21 -11.51
C LEU A 133 -8.62 -0.16 -12.20
N ARG A 134 -8.83 -1.23 -11.41
CA ARG A 134 -9.00 -2.60 -11.92
C ARG A 134 -10.21 -2.71 -12.83
N VAL A 135 -11.37 -2.21 -12.39
CA VAL A 135 -12.60 -2.17 -13.20
C VAL A 135 -12.35 -1.36 -14.47
N ALA A 136 -11.73 -0.20 -14.35
CA ALA A 136 -11.47 0.70 -15.46
C ALA A 136 -10.59 0.06 -16.53
N ARG A 137 -9.50 -0.62 -16.13
CA ARG A 137 -8.63 -1.37 -17.06
C ARG A 137 -9.37 -2.55 -17.69
N LYS A 138 -10.08 -3.33 -16.89
CA LYS A 138 -10.83 -4.53 -17.34
C LYS A 138 -11.90 -4.20 -18.38
N TYR A 139 -12.65 -3.12 -18.17
CA TYR A 139 -13.74 -2.71 -19.05
C TYR A 139 -13.34 -1.61 -20.05
N GLY A 140 -12.12 -1.07 -19.95
CA GLY A 140 -11.63 -0.01 -20.85
C GLY A 140 -12.32 1.33 -20.65
N PHE A 141 -12.56 1.74 -19.39
CA PHE A 141 -13.02 3.09 -19.03
C PHE A 141 -11.82 4.03 -18.85
N ALA A 142 -11.38 4.69 -19.94
CA ALA A 142 -10.18 5.52 -19.95
C ALA A 142 -10.16 6.67 -18.91
N LEU A 143 -11.26 7.41 -18.74
CA LEU A 143 -11.31 8.52 -17.76
C LEU A 143 -11.21 8.03 -16.32
N ALA A 144 -11.84 6.89 -16.01
CA ALA A 144 -11.75 6.28 -14.67
C ALA A 144 -10.35 5.75 -14.37
N GLU A 145 -9.66 5.19 -15.37
CA GLU A 145 -8.26 4.81 -15.24
C GLU A 145 -7.38 6.04 -14.98
N GLU A 146 -7.56 7.12 -15.75
CA GLU A 146 -6.80 8.36 -15.54
C GLU A 146 -7.07 8.96 -14.15
N TRP A 147 -8.33 9.00 -13.72
CA TRP A 147 -8.74 9.45 -12.40
C TRP A 147 -8.06 8.64 -11.29
N ALA A 148 -8.13 7.31 -11.36
CA ALA A 148 -7.58 6.46 -10.31
C ALA A 148 -6.05 6.58 -10.23
N LEU A 149 -5.37 6.62 -11.38
CA LEU A 149 -3.93 6.86 -11.42
C LEU A 149 -3.56 8.25 -10.87
N ARG A 150 -4.35 9.28 -11.18
CA ARG A 150 -4.14 10.63 -10.64
C ARG A 150 -4.33 10.65 -9.13
N ALA A 151 -5.38 10.01 -8.62
CA ALA A 151 -5.64 9.90 -7.18
C ALA A 151 -4.49 9.18 -6.45
N LEU A 152 -3.98 8.07 -7.00
CA LEU A 152 -2.79 7.41 -6.46
C LEU A 152 -1.56 8.30 -6.52
N ARG A 153 -1.32 9.05 -7.61
CA ARG A 153 -0.20 10.01 -7.70
C ARG A 153 -0.31 11.12 -6.67
N THR A 154 -1.52 11.58 -6.34
CA THR A 154 -1.70 12.61 -5.31
C THR A 154 -1.38 12.13 -3.90
N GLU A 155 -1.33 10.81 -3.66
CA GLU A 155 -1.02 10.24 -2.34
C GLU A 155 0.37 9.60 -2.27
N PHE A 156 0.81 8.94 -3.35
CA PHE A 156 2.00 8.08 -3.39
C PHE A 156 2.96 8.52 -4.49
N SER A 157 3.34 9.79 -4.47
CA SER A 157 4.41 10.29 -5.35
C SER A 157 5.34 11.24 -4.62
N VAL A 158 6.59 11.31 -5.07
CA VAL A 158 7.61 12.22 -4.51
C VAL A 158 7.18 13.69 -4.63
N GLY A 159 6.43 14.02 -5.67
CA GLY A 159 5.86 15.36 -5.89
C GLY A 159 4.59 15.65 -5.08
N SER A 160 4.00 14.65 -4.41
CA SER A 160 2.80 14.85 -3.61
C SER A 160 3.14 15.59 -2.32
N ARG A 161 2.41 16.68 -2.05
CA ARG A 161 2.46 17.37 -0.77
C ARG A 161 1.98 16.47 0.38
N GLN A 162 0.94 15.66 0.17
CA GLN A 162 0.44 14.74 1.20
C GLN A 162 1.50 13.73 1.59
N TRP A 163 2.19 13.16 0.59
CA TRP A 163 3.28 12.23 0.84
C TRP A 163 4.46 12.89 1.56
N GLN A 164 4.84 14.11 1.15
CA GLN A 164 5.90 14.88 1.83
C GLN A 164 5.55 15.21 3.28
N ASP A 165 4.29 15.54 3.56
CA ASP A 165 3.79 15.78 4.91
C ASP A 165 3.82 14.49 5.74
N ALA A 166 3.44 13.35 5.15
CA ALA A 166 3.53 12.02 5.76
C ALA A 166 4.99 11.64 6.08
N LEU A 167 5.94 11.89 5.17
CA LEU A 167 7.38 11.73 5.48
C LEU A 167 7.85 12.64 6.60
N ALA A 168 7.25 13.82 6.73
CA ALA A 168 7.66 14.78 7.74
C ALA A 168 7.27 14.31 9.14
N ARG A 169 6.08 13.72 9.26
CA ARG A 169 5.48 13.23 10.50
C ARG A 169 4.51 12.08 10.18
N PRO A 170 4.99 10.84 10.06
CA PRO A 170 4.15 9.72 9.66
C PRO A 170 3.10 9.44 10.73
N SER A 171 1.84 9.34 10.30
CA SER A 171 0.76 8.81 11.12
C SER A 171 0.61 7.31 10.91
N ARG A 172 -0.05 6.63 11.86
CA ARG A 172 -0.38 5.21 11.72
C ARG A 172 -1.20 4.91 10.46
N GLU A 173 -2.06 5.85 10.06
CA GLU A 173 -2.89 5.74 8.86
C GLU A 173 -2.03 5.75 7.59
N ASP A 174 -1.02 6.63 7.51
CA ASP A 174 -0.12 6.69 6.34
C ASP A 174 0.64 5.37 6.14
N ILE A 175 1.06 4.75 7.24
CA ILE A 175 1.73 3.44 7.25
C ILE A 175 0.77 2.36 6.80
N GLN A 176 -0.44 2.33 7.37
CA GLN A 176 -1.47 1.36 6.98
C GLN A 176 -1.82 1.47 5.49
N ARG A 177 -2.02 2.70 4.97
CA ARG A 177 -2.28 2.94 3.54
C ARG A 177 -1.13 2.48 2.65
N SER A 178 0.11 2.70 3.06
CA SER A 178 1.30 2.24 2.31
C SER A 178 1.38 0.71 2.24
N LEU A 179 1.10 0.04 3.36
CA LEU A 179 1.05 -1.43 3.42
C LEU A 179 -0.08 -2.01 2.58
N VAL A 180 -1.25 -1.36 2.59
CA VAL A 180 -2.37 -1.70 1.71
C VAL A 180 -1.94 -1.62 0.24
N LEU A 181 -1.24 -0.55 -0.15
CA LEU A 181 -0.77 -0.38 -1.53
C LEU A 181 0.20 -1.50 -1.96
N LEU A 182 1.16 -1.89 -1.11
CA LEU A 182 2.09 -2.99 -1.40
C LEU A 182 1.34 -4.29 -1.71
N ARG A 183 0.40 -4.65 -0.83
CA ARG A 183 -0.42 -5.86 -0.97
C ARG A 183 -1.28 -5.82 -2.24
N LEU A 184 -1.87 -4.67 -2.56
CA LEU A 184 -2.70 -4.52 -3.75
C LEU A 184 -1.87 -4.58 -5.03
N ALA A 185 -0.65 -4.03 -5.04
CA ALA A 185 0.23 -4.09 -6.19
C ALA A 185 0.65 -5.52 -6.55
N GLN A 186 0.83 -6.38 -5.55
CA GLN A 186 1.08 -7.81 -5.77
C GLN A 186 -0.10 -8.53 -6.44
N GLN A 187 -1.32 -8.10 -6.16
CA GLN A 187 -2.54 -8.73 -6.67
C GLN A 187 -2.91 -8.23 -8.07
N GLU A 188 -2.75 -6.93 -8.32
CA GLU A 188 -3.37 -6.25 -9.48
C GLU A 188 -2.38 -5.86 -10.58
N GLY A 189 -1.08 -5.74 -10.25
CA GLY A 189 -0.05 -5.29 -11.19
C GLY A 189 -0.21 -3.85 -11.69
N GLY A 190 0.84 -3.30 -12.31
CA GLY A 190 0.80 -1.96 -12.90
C GLY A 190 0.57 -0.84 -11.86
N LEU A 191 1.07 -1.05 -10.65
CA LEU A 191 1.14 -0.08 -9.55
C LEU A 191 2.61 0.24 -9.17
N ASP A 192 3.57 -0.21 -9.97
CA ASP A 192 5.01 -0.15 -9.65
C ASP A 192 5.50 1.29 -9.46
N ASP A 193 4.94 2.23 -10.22
CA ASP A 193 5.21 3.67 -10.13
C ASP A 193 4.97 4.25 -8.71
N PHE A 194 4.12 3.61 -7.91
CA PHE A 194 3.73 4.08 -6.59
C PHE A 194 4.47 3.35 -5.46
N LEU A 195 5.00 2.16 -5.74
CA LEU A 195 5.64 1.29 -4.75
C LEU A 195 6.87 1.93 -4.13
N GLY A 196 7.67 2.63 -4.92
CA GLY A 196 8.85 3.32 -4.43
C GLY A 196 8.53 4.29 -3.29
N ALA A 197 7.53 5.15 -3.48
CA ALA A 197 7.13 6.14 -2.49
C ALA A 197 6.58 5.50 -1.20
N ALA A 198 5.79 4.43 -1.33
CA ALA A 198 5.27 3.68 -0.19
C ALA A 198 6.37 2.96 0.58
N LEU A 199 7.25 2.23 -0.11
CA LEU A 199 8.40 1.55 0.50
C LEU A 199 9.33 2.55 1.17
N TYR A 200 9.59 3.72 0.56
CA TYR A 200 10.45 4.72 1.14
C TYR A 200 9.90 5.25 2.47
N LEU A 201 8.61 5.58 2.52
CA LEU A 201 7.95 6.01 3.76
C LEU A 201 8.13 4.95 4.86
N LEU A 202 7.84 3.68 4.53
CA LEU A 202 8.01 2.54 5.45
C LEU A 202 9.46 2.34 5.91
N CYS A 203 10.46 2.56 5.05
CA CYS A 203 11.88 2.45 5.42
C CYS A 203 12.35 3.56 6.37
N THR A 204 11.71 4.72 6.32
CA THR A 204 12.07 5.90 7.14
C THR A 204 11.31 5.98 8.47
N GLU A 205 10.36 5.09 8.67
CA GLU A 205 9.49 5.05 9.84
C GLU A 205 10.14 4.23 10.97
N GLU A 206 10.20 4.79 12.18
CA GLU A 206 10.82 4.16 13.37
C GLU A 206 9.86 4.07 14.57
N THR A 207 8.62 4.56 14.45
CA THR A 207 7.67 4.73 15.55
C THR A 207 6.76 3.52 15.72
N TRP A 208 6.46 2.82 14.64
CA TRP A 208 5.47 1.75 14.55
C TRP A 208 6.09 0.38 14.24
N ASP A 209 7.42 0.27 14.30
CA ASP A 209 8.19 -0.94 14.01
C ASP A 209 7.81 -2.17 14.84
N GLU A 210 7.35 -1.97 16.08
CA GLU A 210 6.88 -3.02 16.99
C GLU A 210 5.37 -3.31 16.87
N ASP A 211 4.63 -2.61 16.01
CA ASP A 211 3.19 -2.83 15.81
C ASP A 211 2.95 -4.06 14.92
N GLU A 212 2.89 -5.24 15.53
CA GLU A 212 2.58 -6.51 14.87
C GLU A 212 1.22 -6.47 14.14
N CYS A 213 0.26 -5.63 14.57
CA CYS A 213 -1.01 -5.50 13.88
C CYS A 213 -0.90 -4.77 12.53
N LEU A 214 0.11 -3.92 12.35
CA LEU A 214 0.38 -3.27 11.06
C LEU A 214 1.16 -4.20 10.14
N TYR A 215 2.26 -4.76 10.63
CA TYR A 215 3.23 -5.47 9.80
C TYR A 215 2.94 -6.98 9.66
N GLY A 216 2.08 -7.57 10.49
CA GLY A 216 1.83 -9.02 10.51
C GLY A 216 1.24 -9.60 9.22
N GLY A 217 0.66 -8.77 8.36
CA GLY A 217 0.13 -9.18 7.04
C GLY A 217 1.11 -8.98 5.87
N MET A 218 2.35 -8.56 6.13
CA MET A 218 3.32 -8.23 5.09
C MET A 218 3.89 -9.49 4.44
N HIS A 219 3.98 -9.48 3.10
CA HIS A 219 4.59 -10.58 2.37
C HIS A 219 6.12 -10.58 2.52
N ILE A 220 6.74 -11.77 2.49
CA ILE A 220 8.20 -11.91 2.70
C ILE A 220 9.04 -11.12 1.68
N GLN A 221 8.55 -11.00 0.44
CA GLN A 221 9.23 -10.22 -0.59
C GLN A 221 9.22 -8.72 -0.27
N ASP A 222 8.12 -8.19 0.27
CA ASP A 222 8.04 -6.78 0.68
C ASP A 222 8.95 -6.52 1.88
N ALA A 223 8.97 -7.43 2.85
CA ALA A 223 9.86 -7.35 4.00
C ALA A 223 11.34 -7.32 3.57
N SER A 224 11.72 -8.16 2.59
CA SER A 224 13.07 -8.14 2.02
C SER A 224 13.39 -6.82 1.32
N ARG A 225 12.46 -6.27 0.53
CA ARG A 225 12.61 -4.95 -0.12
C ARG A 225 12.78 -3.83 0.91
N LEU A 226 11.98 -3.84 1.97
CA LEU A 226 12.12 -2.88 3.07
C LEU A 226 13.48 -3.00 3.76
N ALA A 227 13.93 -4.22 4.05
CA ALA A 227 15.25 -4.45 4.64
C ALA A 227 16.37 -3.90 3.75
N GLN A 228 16.29 -4.12 2.44
CA GLN A 228 17.27 -3.59 1.48
C GLN A 228 17.24 -2.06 1.41
N GLY A 229 16.05 -1.46 1.34
CA GLY A 229 15.85 -0.01 1.34
C GLY A 229 16.43 0.65 2.60
N THR A 230 16.09 0.11 3.76
CA THR A 230 16.62 0.53 5.07
C THR A 230 18.14 0.44 5.11
N ARG A 231 18.74 -0.70 4.72
CA ARG A 231 20.21 -0.87 4.65
C ARG A 231 20.86 0.16 3.70
N ARG A 232 20.18 0.55 2.62
CA ARG A 232 20.70 1.55 1.68
C ARG A 232 20.66 2.96 2.27
N LEU A 233 19.57 3.35 2.92
CA LEU A 233 19.47 4.61 3.67
C LEU A 233 20.60 4.75 4.70
N TYR A 234 20.90 3.67 5.42
CA TYR A 234 22.02 3.63 6.38
C TYR A 234 23.38 3.82 5.73
N ARG A 235 23.64 3.18 4.59
CA ARG A 235 24.90 3.37 3.88
C ARG A 235 25.05 4.82 3.42
N LEU A 236 24.00 5.39 2.83
CA LEU A 236 24.03 6.76 2.31
C LEU A 236 24.23 7.81 3.40
N SER A 237 23.65 7.60 4.58
CA SER A 237 23.84 8.49 5.73
C SER A 237 25.23 8.38 6.35
N GLY A 238 25.76 7.15 6.48
CA GLY A 238 27.11 6.91 7.00
C GLY A 238 28.16 7.59 6.12
N SER A 239 27.99 7.53 4.80
CA SER A 239 28.88 8.18 3.82
C SER A 239 28.80 9.72 3.82
N LYS A 240 27.69 10.31 4.27
CA LYS A 240 27.45 11.77 4.22
C LYS A 240 27.51 12.46 5.60
N SER A 241 27.93 11.74 6.64
CA SER A 241 28.10 12.21 8.02
C SER A 241 29.16 13.32 8.21
N THR A 242 29.77 13.82 7.14
CA THR A 242 30.68 14.97 7.13
C THR A 242 29.98 16.34 7.12
N VAL A 243 28.68 16.40 6.82
CA VAL A 243 27.90 17.65 6.81
C VAL A 243 26.89 17.59 7.94
N GLY A 244 26.93 18.54 8.88
CA GLY A 244 26.13 18.57 10.13
C GLY A 244 24.61 18.73 9.97
N VAL A 245 24.02 18.12 8.95
CA VAL A 245 22.60 18.05 8.68
C VAL A 245 22.02 16.88 9.47
N GLY A 246 20.98 17.14 10.28
CA GLY A 246 20.32 16.08 11.04
C GLY A 246 19.70 15.00 10.15
N TRP A 247 19.66 13.75 10.64
CA TRP A 247 19.12 12.55 9.95
C TRP A 247 17.79 12.82 9.24
N ARG A 248 16.86 13.51 9.89
CA ARG A 248 15.53 13.82 9.34
C ARG A 248 15.58 14.77 8.14
N SER A 249 16.55 15.67 8.08
CA SER A 249 16.74 16.55 6.92
C SER A 249 17.48 15.83 5.79
N PHE A 250 18.36 14.88 6.13
CA PHE A 250 19.08 14.05 5.17
C PHE A 250 18.16 13.14 4.34
N ILE A 251 17.27 12.39 5.00
CA ILE A 251 16.30 11.49 4.35
C ILE A 251 15.18 12.24 3.59
N ARG A 252 15.17 13.56 3.61
CA ARG A 252 14.19 14.37 2.86
C ARG A 252 14.78 15.00 1.60
N THR A 253 16.06 14.78 1.35
CA THR A 253 16.69 15.27 0.12
C THR A 253 16.16 14.48 -1.06
N LYS A 254 15.79 15.21 -2.13
CA LYS A 254 15.21 14.62 -3.34
C LYS A 254 16.14 13.55 -3.93
N GLU A 255 17.44 13.79 -3.87
CA GLU A 255 18.46 12.88 -4.38
C GLU A 255 18.47 11.54 -3.62
N VAL A 256 18.34 11.57 -2.29
CA VAL A 256 18.30 10.33 -1.48
C VAL A 256 16.99 9.57 -1.72
N ILE A 257 15.87 10.30 -1.84
CA ILE A 257 14.57 9.72 -2.14
C ILE A 257 14.60 8.99 -3.49
N GLU A 258 15.02 9.68 -4.55
CA GLU A 258 15.08 9.12 -5.90
C GLU A 258 16.04 7.93 -5.98
N GLU A 259 17.21 8.01 -5.32
CA GLU A 259 18.19 6.92 -5.32
C GLU A 259 17.65 5.65 -4.65
N VAL A 260 17.01 5.79 -3.49
CA VAL A 260 16.47 4.65 -2.74
C VAL A 260 15.23 4.09 -3.42
N ILE A 261 14.35 4.95 -3.97
CA ILE A 261 13.20 4.51 -4.76
C ILE A 261 13.66 3.69 -5.97
N THR A 262 14.64 4.19 -6.72
CA THR A 262 15.19 3.47 -7.89
C THR A 262 15.79 2.13 -7.50
N ALA A 263 16.39 2.04 -6.31
CA ALA A 263 16.97 0.80 -5.79
C ALA A 263 15.93 -0.28 -5.42
N MET A 264 14.72 0.15 -5.07
CA MET A 264 13.64 -0.71 -4.59
C MET A 264 12.63 -1.05 -5.69
N ALA A 265 12.76 -0.43 -6.87
CA ALA A 265 11.95 -0.76 -8.03
C ALA A 265 12.16 -2.25 -8.40
N PRO A 266 11.09 -2.94 -8.81
CA PRO A 266 11.12 -4.37 -9.15
C PRO A 266 12.06 -4.71 -10.31
#